data_AF-A0A6I5CIY7-F1
#
_entry.id   AF-A0A6I5CIY7-F1
#
_cell.length_a   1.000
_cell.length_b   1.000
_cell.length_c   1.000
_cell.angle_alpha   90.00
_cell.angle_beta   90.00
_cell.angle_gamma   90.00
#
_symmetry.space_group_name_H-M   'P 1'
#
loop_
_entity.id
_entity.type
_entity.pdbx_description
1 polymer ?
#
loop_
_entity_poly.entity_id
_entity_poly.type
_entity_poly.pdbx_seq_one_letter_code
_entity_poly.pdbx_strand_id
1 'polypeptide(L)' 'MTHSFALHVPAVPDSELVPEPLDPAQVVSGSPEVTGKVLWESADGRQARGIWQITPGVVTDTEADELFVVVSGSATI' A
#
# COMPACT_ATOMS: atom_id res chain seq x y z
N MET A 1 -0.08 4.23 23.99
CA MET A 1 1.20 3.51 23.95
C MET A 1 1.76 3.64 22.55
N THR A 2 2.85 4.41 22.38
CA THR A 2 3.56 4.53 21.11
C THR A 2 4.49 3.33 20.96
N HIS A 3 3.97 2.25 20.38
CA HIS A 3 4.81 1.13 19.95
C HIS A 3 5.40 1.51 18.59
N SER A 4 6.57 2.16 18.61
CA SER A 4 7.33 2.44 17.41
C SER A 4 8.32 1.29 17.20
N PHE A 5 7.97 0.32 16.37
CA PHE A 5 8.97 -0.52 15.72
C PHE A 5 9.09 -0.02 14.28
N ALA A 6 10.30 0.37 13.88
CA ALA A 6 10.59 0.63 12.48
C ALA A 6 10.95 -0.72 11.85
N LEU A 7 10.01 -1.36 11.15
CA LEU A 7 10.35 -2.51 10.32
C LEU A 7 10.98 -1.98 9.04
N HIS A 8 12.31 -2.02 8.99
CA HIS A 8 13.02 -1.82 7.74
C HIS A 8 12.84 -3.08 6.89
N VAL A 9 12.34 -2.94 5.67
CA VAL A 9 12.29 -4.02 4.68
C VAL A 9 13.46 -3.81 3.71
N PRO A 10 14.72 -4.12 4.10
CA PRO A 10 15.90 -3.80 3.28
C PRO A 10 15.88 -4.48 1.90
N ALA A 11 15.05 -5.51 1.73
CA ALA A 11 14.85 -6.18 0.45
C ALA A 11 14.03 -5.34 -0.57
N VAL A 12 13.34 -4.28 -0.14
CA VAL A 12 12.52 -3.42 -1.01
C VAL A 12 12.70 -1.95 -0.59
N PRO A 13 13.73 -1.25 -1.09
CA PRO A 13 13.86 0.18 -0.84
C PRO A 13 12.73 0.96 -1.53
N ASP A 14 12.33 2.10 -0.96
CA ASP A 14 11.28 2.97 -1.51
C ASP A 14 11.50 3.34 -2.99
N SER A 15 12.77 3.42 -3.42
CA SER A 15 13.16 3.68 -4.81
C SER A 15 12.71 2.61 -5.82
N GLU A 16 12.35 1.43 -5.35
CA GLU A 16 11.83 0.34 -6.17
C GLU A 16 10.30 0.31 -6.25
N LEU A 17 9.61 1.14 -5.46
CA LEU A 17 8.16 1.31 -5.55
C LEU A 17 7.83 2.17 -6.77
N VAL A 18 6.81 1.78 -7.51
CA VAL A 18 6.35 2.49 -8.70
C VAL A 18 5.06 3.25 -8.40
N PRO A 19 4.84 4.45 -9.00
CA PRO A 19 3.58 5.17 -8.84
C PRO A 19 2.39 4.39 -9.38
N GLU A 20 1.34 4.33 -8.57
CA GLU A 20 0.04 3.75 -8.91
C GLU A 20 -1.03 4.84 -8.73
N PRO A 21 -1.21 5.73 -9.72
CA PRO A 21 -2.04 6.91 -9.56
C PRO A 21 -3.51 6.54 -9.30
N LEU A 22 -4.07 7.14 -8.26
CA LEU A 22 -5.48 6.99 -7.89
C LEU A 22 -6.41 7.67 -8.90
N ASP A 23 -7.62 7.12 -9.09
CA ASP A 23 -8.69 7.87 -9.73
C ASP A 23 -9.07 9.05 -8.82
N PRO A 24 -9.07 10.31 -9.32
CA PRO A 24 -9.50 11.46 -8.52
C PRO A 24 -10.87 11.30 -7.87
N ALA A 25 -11.79 10.51 -8.46
CA ALA A 25 -13.10 10.23 -7.89
C ALA A 25 -13.04 9.36 -6.63
N GLN A 26 -11.96 8.61 -6.41
CA GLN A 26 -11.75 7.80 -5.22
C GLN A 26 -11.23 8.62 -4.03
N VAL A 27 -10.70 9.83 -4.26
CA VAL A 27 -10.13 10.68 -3.21
C VAL A 27 -11.23 11.44 -2.48
N VAL A 28 -11.40 11.14 -1.19
CA VAL A 28 -12.38 11.81 -0.31
C VAL A 28 -11.79 13.07 0.32
N SER A 29 -10.54 13.01 0.77
CA SER A 29 -9.84 14.18 1.31
C SER A 29 -8.31 14.06 1.25
N GLY A 30 -7.64 15.21 1.20
CA GLY A 30 -6.19 15.32 1.10
C GLY A 30 -5.69 15.21 -0.35
N SER A 31 -4.41 14.87 -0.49
CA SER A 31 -3.75 14.62 -1.78
C SER A 31 -2.89 13.35 -1.66
N PRO A 32 -3.52 12.18 -1.40
CA PRO A 32 -2.77 10.94 -1.24
C PRO A 32 -2.11 10.54 -2.55
N GLU A 33 -0.87 10.09 -2.43
CA GLU A 33 -0.09 9.49 -3.49
C GLU A 33 0.16 8.03 -3.11
N VAL A 34 0.01 7.14 -4.09
CA VAL A 34 0.15 5.70 -3.90
C VAL A 34 1.33 5.20 -4.71
N THR A 35 2.13 4.34 -4.07
CA THR A 35 3.19 3.59 -4.73
C THR A 35 3.16 2.14 -4.29
N GLY A 36 3.55 1.23 -5.18
CA GLY A 36 3.51 -0.19 -4.92
C GLY A 36 4.61 -0.97 -5.64
N LYS A 37 4.80 -2.22 -5.22
CA LYS A 37 5.62 -3.20 -5.91
C LYS A 37 5.09 -4.60 -5.68
N VAL A 38 4.77 -5.30 -6.76
CA VAL A 38 4.51 -6.74 -6.74
C VAL A 38 5.83 -7.49 -6.54
N LEU A 39 5.86 -8.36 -5.53
CA LEU A 39 7.03 -9.18 -5.18
C LEU A 39 6.87 -10.62 -5.67
N TRP A 40 5.63 -11.09 -5.80
CA TRP A 40 5.32 -12.44 -6.24
C TRP A 40 3.91 -12.50 -6.83
N GLU A 41 3.75 -13.31 -7.87
CA GLU A 41 2.46 -13.66 -8.45
C GLU A 41 2.33 -15.18 -8.54
N SER A 42 1.13 -15.68 -8.34
CA SER A 42 0.80 -17.08 -8.61
C SER A 42 0.88 -17.39 -10.10
N ALA A 43 1.25 -18.63 -10.45
CA ALA A 43 1.36 -19.06 -11.85
C ALA A 43 0.06 -18.91 -12.67
N ASP A 44 -1.10 -18.88 -12.03
CA ASP A 44 -2.41 -18.68 -12.66
C ASP A 44 -2.91 -17.23 -12.60
N GLY A 45 -2.10 -16.29 -12.09
CA GLY A 45 -2.41 -14.86 -12.02
C GLY A 45 -3.53 -14.46 -11.05
N ARG A 46 -4.02 -15.36 -10.20
CA ARG A 46 -5.14 -15.07 -9.29
C ARG A 46 -4.73 -14.47 -7.95
N GLN A 47 -3.44 -14.55 -7.59
CA GLN A 47 -2.90 -14.00 -6.36
C GLN A 47 -1.65 -13.17 -6.67
N ALA A 48 -1.59 -12.00 -6.08
CA ALA A 48 -0.39 -11.18 -6.01
C ALA A 48 -0.02 -10.94 -4.54
N ARG A 49 1.28 -10.78 -4.28
CA ARG A 49 1.82 -10.35 -2.99
C ARG A 49 2.81 -9.23 -3.26
N GLY A 50 2.69 -8.16 -2.51
CA GLY A 50 3.50 -6.97 -2.73
C GLY A 50 3.71 -6.15 -1.48
N ILE A 51 4.39 -5.01 -1.68
CA ILE A 51 4.45 -3.90 -0.74
C ILE A 51 3.69 -2.74 -1.36
N TRP A 52 2.92 -2.04 -0.55
CA TRP A 52 2.11 -0.91 -0.96
C TRP A 52 2.24 0.20 0.07
N GLN A 53 2.23 1.45 -0.40
CA GLN A 53 2.34 2.64 0.42
C GLN A 53 1.35 3.70 -0.07
N ILE A 54 0.77 4.42 0.88
CA ILE A 54 -0.02 5.63 0.63
C ILE A 54 0.46 6.77 1.54
N THR A 55 0.57 7.97 0.99
CA THR A 55 0.79 9.17 1.79
C THR A 55 -0.51 9.60 2.49
N PRO A 56 -0.47 10.43 3.56
CA PRO A 56 -1.67 10.76 4.32
C PRO A 56 -2.83 11.32 3.47
N GLY A 57 -4.01 10.71 3.62
CA GLY A 57 -5.24 11.10 2.93
C GLY A 57 -6.37 10.11 3.23
N VAL A 58 -7.54 10.33 2.64
CA VAL A 58 -8.67 9.40 2.72
C VAL A 58 -9.13 9.07 1.30
N VAL A 59 -9.20 7.77 1.01
CA VAL A 59 -9.63 7.24 -0.28
C VAL A 59 -10.77 6.24 -0.07
N THR A 60 -11.55 6.01 -1.12
CA THR A 60 -12.50 4.91 -1.21
C THR A 60 -12.01 3.94 -2.26
N ASP A 61 -12.12 2.65 -1.97
CA ASP A 61 -11.79 1.61 -2.95
C ASP A 61 -12.75 0.43 -2.83
N THR A 62 -12.78 -0.38 -3.89
CA THR A 62 -13.35 -1.72 -3.85
C THR A 62 -12.22 -2.68 -3.54
N GLU A 63 -12.10 -3.07 -2.27
CA GLU A 63 -11.11 -4.09 -1.89
C GLU A 63 -11.41 -5.38 -2.67
N ALA A 64 -10.38 -5.95 -3.30
CA ALA A 64 -10.42 -7.34 -3.71
C ALA A 64 -10.55 -8.24 -2.46
N ASP A 65 -10.51 -9.56 -2.62
CA ASP A 65 -10.29 -10.45 -1.46
C ASP A 65 -8.87 -10.23 -0.92
N GLU A 66 -8.66 -9.14 -0.17
CA GLU A 66 -7.36 -8.60 0.20
C GLU A 66 -7.06 -8.79 1.69
N LEU A 67 -5.78 -9.03 1.97
CA LEU A 67 -5.22 -9.03 3.32
C LEU A 67 -3.97 -8.17 3.31
N PHE A 68 -3.94 -7.14 4.15
CA PHE A 68 -2.73 -6.37 4.41
C PHE A 68 -2.34 -6.43 5.88
N VAL A 69 -1.04 -6.23 6.12
CA VAL A 69 -0.49 -6.02 7.45
C VAL A 69 0.23 -4.69 7.43
N VAL A 70 -0.11 -3.81 8.37
CA VAL A 70 0.55 -2.51 8.48
C VAL A 70 1.99 -2.72 8.97
N VAL A 71 2.94 -2.47 8.08
CA VAL A 71 4.38 -2.59 8.36
C VAL A 71 4.92 -1.33 9.06
N SER A 72 4.40 -0.15 8.70
CA SER A 72 4.75 1.14 9.27
C SER A 72 3.58 2.10 9.15
N GLY A 73 3.47 3.05 10.08
CA GLY A 73 2.35 4.00 10.14
C GLY A 73 1.09 3.42 10.75
N SER A 74 -0.07 3.95 10.36
CA SER A 74 -1.39 3.52 10.84
C SER A 74 -2.47 3.94 9.86
N ALA A 75 -3.51 3.11 9.72
CA ALA A 75 -4.70 3.41 8.94
C ALA A 75 -5.96 3.00 9.72
N THR A 76 -7.11 3.58 9.35
CA THR A 76 -8.44 3.12 9.75
C THR A 76 -9.18 2.75 8.46
N ILE A 77 -9.83 1.59 8.47
CA ILE A 77 -10.66 1.07 7.38
C ILE A 77 -12.13 1.21 7.77
#